data_AF-A0A2V6T9B9-F1
#
_entry.id   AF-A0A2V6T9B9-F1
#
_cell.length_a   1.000
_cell.length_b   1.000
_cell.length_c   1.000
_cell.angle_alpha   90.00
_cell.angle_beta   90.00
_cell.angle_gamma   90.00
#
_symmetry.space_group_name_H-M   'P 1'
#
loop_
_entity.id
_entity.type
_entity.pdbx_description
1 polymer ?
#
loop_
_entity_poly.entity_id
_entity_poly.type
_entity_poly.pdbx_seq_one_letter_code
_entity_poly.pdbx_strand_id
1 'polypeptide(L)'
;MDEARKEKTRKTAQMLFHTLKGGTGFETWKKFDKDLARELSMFFTGTLYSREVISQKQRELCAVASLTVLNREHEVHAHIHAALNVGATRQEVAEVIFQQVTYGGMPVVVEALRV
;
A
#
# COMPACT_ATOMS: atom_id res chain seq x y z
N MET A 1 16.51 13.46 15.72
CA MET A 1 15.60 12.60 14.95
C MET A 1 15.98 11.17 15.31
N ASP A 2 15.07 10.39 15.90
CA ASP A 2 15.39 9.10 16.53
C ASP A 2 15.80 8.05 15.48
N GLU A 3 17.01 7.49 15.57
CA GLU A 3 17.56 6.52 14.62
C GLU A 3 16.71 5.24 14.53
N ALA A 4 16.08 4.86 15.64
CA ALA A 4 15.14 3.74 15.67
C ALA A 4 13.96 3.94 14.69
N ARG A 5 13.46 5.18 14.57
CA ARG A 5 12.36 5.50 13.64
C ARG A 5 12.79 5.36 12.19
N LYS A 6 13.99 5.83 11.84
CA LYS A 6 14.53 5.73 10.48
C LYS A 6 14.72 4.29 10.05
N GLU A 7 15.27 3.46 10.94
CA GLU A 7 15.48 2.04 10.66
C GLU A 7 14.15 1.31 10.48
N LYS A 8 13.15 1.62 11.32
CA LYS A 8 11.79 1.07 11.18
C LYS A 8 11.14 1.47 9.84
N THR A 9 11.23 2.76 9.48
CA THR A 9 10.80 3.27 8.16
C THR A 9 11.43 2.46 7.02
N ARG A 10 12.75 2.30 7.03
CA ARG A 10 13.49 1.56 6.00
C ARG A 10 13.04 0.11 5.91
N LYS A 11 12.97 -0.60 7.05
CA LYS A 11 12.58 -2.01 7.11
C LYS A 11 11.16 -2.22 6.58
N THR A 12 10.20 -1.39 7.01
CA THR A 12 8.81 -1.49 6.55
C THR A 12 8.68 -1.14 5.06
N ALA A 13 9.33 -0.07 4.59
CA ALA A 13 9.32 0.29 3.18
C ALA A 13 9.93 -0.82 2.30
N GLN A 14 11.03 -1.43 2.74
CA GLN A 14 11.67 -2.54 2.04
C GLN A 14 10.76 -3.77 2.02
N MET A 15 10.18 -4.16 3.15
CA MET A 15 9.26 -5.29 3.22
C MET A 15 8.07 -5.13 2.26
N LEU A 16 7.46 -3.96 2.22
CA LEU A 16 6.24 -3.72 1.45
C LEU A 16 6.51 -3.47 -0.04
N PHE A 17 7.50 -2.63 -0.37
CA PHE A 17 7.58 -2.04 -1.71
C PHE A 17 8.88 -2.36 -2.47
N HIS A 18 9.74 -3.27 -2.00
CA HIS A 18 11.01 -3.60 -2.68
C HIS A 18 10.84 -4.16 -4.11
N THR A 19 9.70 -4.77 -4.44
CA THR A 19 9.44 -5.30 -5.78
C THR A 19 8.98 -4.23 -6.77
N LEU A 20 8.57 -3.05 -6.29
CA LEU A 20 8.06 -1.97 -7.11
C LEU A 20 9.21 -1.08 -7.63
N LYS A 21 9.32 -0.99 -8.95
CA LYS A 21 10.23 -0.06 -9.65
C LYS A 21 9.53 1.27 -9.97
N GLY A 22 8.81 1.84 -9.00
CA GLY A 22 7.97 3.05 -9.16
C GLY A 22 6.61 2.91 -8.48
N GLY A 23 5.78 3.95 -8.53
CA GLY A 23 4.38 3.88 -8.06
C GLY A 23 4.14 4.11 -6.56
N THR A 24 5.17 4.32 -5.74
CA THR A 24 5.02 4.58 -4.28
C THR A 24 4.85 6.07 -3.92
N GLY A 25 4.67 6.94 -4.91
CA GLY A 25 4.52 8.40 -4.74
C GLY A 25 5.78 9.15 -4.27
N PHE A 26 6.69 8.50 -3.55
CA PHE A 26 7.82 9.13 -2.86
C PHE A 26 8.74 9.96 -3.78
N GLU A 27 9.16 9.39 -4.91
CA GLU A 27 10.01 10.12 -5.87
C GLU A 27 9.28 11.30 -6.51
N THR A 28 7.94 11.26 -6.59
CA THR A 28 7.13 12.41 -7.02
C THR A 28 7.14 13.49 -5.97
N TRP A 29 6.81 13.18 -4.71
CA TRP A 29 6.76 14.15 -3.61
C TRP A 29 8.11 14.85 -3.42
N LYS A 30 9.20 14.07 -3.45
CA LYS A 30 10.57 14.55 -3.26
C LYS A 30 11.01 15.59 -4.30
N LYS A 31 10.44 15.57 -5.51
CA LYS A 31 10.71 16.59 -6.55
C LYS A 31 10.14 17.95 -6.19
N PHE A 32 9.04 17.99 -5.44
CA PHE A 32 8.37 19.23 -5.04
C PHE A 32 8.85 19.71 -3.67
N ASP A 33 9.02 18.80 -2.71
CA ASP A 33 9.57 19.10 -1.39
C ASP A 33 10.24 17.84 -0.78
N LYS A 34 11.56 17.89 -0.67
CA LYS A 34 12.36 16.78 -0.15
C LYS A 34 12.16 16.54 1.34
N ASP A 35 11.99 17.60 2.12
CA ASP A 35 11.87 17.49 3.57
C ASP A 35 10.47 16.96 3.93
N LEU A 36 9.44 17.49 3.29
CA LEU A 36 8.06 16.99 3.44
C LEU A 36 7.93 15.55 2.96
N ALA A 37 8.50 15.18 1.80
CA ALA A 37 8.47 13.80 1.31
C ALA A 37 9.09 12.81 2.31
N ARG A 38 10.19 13.21 2.96
CA ARG A 38 10.84 12.41 4.01
C ARG A 38 9.94 12.28 5.24
N GLU A 39 9.29 13.35 5.67
CA GLU A 39 8.36 13.31 6.80
C GLU A 39 7.15 12.42 6.54
N LEU A 40 6.53 12.54 5.37
CA LEU A 40 5.43 11.69 4.94
C LEU A 40 5.86 10.22 4.90
N SER A 41 7.01 9.90 4.32
CA SER A 41 7.55 8.53 4.29
C SER A 41 7.76 7.97 5.70
N MET A 42 8.32 8.77 6.63
CA MET A 42 8.50 8.39 8.03
C MET A 42 7.19 8.17 8.76
N PHE A 43 6.16 8.95 8.45
CA PHE A 43 4.83 8.73 8.98
C PHE A 43 4.23 7.43 8.45
N PHE A 44 4.12 7.28 7.13
CA PHE A 44 3.45 6.12 6.54
C PHE A 44 4.14 4.81 6.89
N THR A 45 5.43 4.67 6.55
CA THR A 45 6.15 3.39 6.74
C THR A 45 6.75 3.27 8.13
N GLY A 46 7.23 4.36 8.72
CA GLY A 46 7.86 4.34 10.04
C GLY A 46 6.88 4.29 11.20
N THR A 47 5.69 4.86 11.05
CA THR A 47 4.73 5.05 12.15
C THR A 47 3.44 4.27 11.96
N LEU A 48 2.76 4.40 10.82
CA LEU A 48 1.43 3.79 10.62
C LEU A 48 1.52 2.32 10.20
N TYR A 49 2.22 2.03 9.10
CA TYR A 49 2.32 0.68 8.55
C TYR A 49 3.22 -0.23 9.38
N SER A 50 4.17 0.33 10.14
CA SER A 50 5.02 -0.46 11.04
C SER A 50 4.32 -0.95 12.32
N ARG A 51 3.02 -0.70 12.48
CA ARG A 51 2.22 -1.19 13.62
C ARG A 51 1.79 -2.63 13.38
N GLU A 52 1.95 -3.46 14.41
CA GLU A 52 1.72 -4.91 14.34
C GLU A 52 0.44 -5.35 15.09
N VAL A 53 -0.47 -4.41 15.36
CA VAL A 53 -1.79 -4.73 15.97
C VAL A 53 -2.64 -5.61 15.06
N ILE A 54 -2.47 -5.47 13.75
CA ILE A 54 -2.94 -6.43 12.73
C ILE A 54 -1.72 -6.85 11.91
N SER A 55 -1.80 -8.03 11.29
CA SER A 55 -0.73 -8.48 10.40
C SER A 55 -0.57 -7.53 9.21
N GLN A 56 0.63 -7.47 8.65
CA GLN A 56 0.89 -6.68 7.44
C GLN A 56 0.02 -7.14 6.27
N LYS A 57 -0.18 -8.46 6.14
CA LYS A 57 -1.12 -9.05 5.18
C LYS A 57 -2.53 -8.48 5.31
N GLN A 58 -3.10 -8.46 6.51
CA GLN A 58 -4.42 -7.88 6.73
C GLN A 58 -4.44 -6.38 6.39
N ARG A 59 -3.40 -5.64 6.80
CA ARG A 59 -3.29 -4.21 6.52
C ARG A 59 -3.30 -3.91 5.01
N GLU A 60 -2.52 -4.64 4.24
CA GLU A 60 -2.45 -4.45 2.79
C GLU A 60 -3.74 -4.88 2.09
N LEU A 61 -4.39 -5.97 2.52
CA LEU A 61 -5.70 -6.35 2.00
C LEU A 61 -6.76 -5.26 2.28
N CYS A 62 -6.76 -4.64 3.46
CA CYS A 62 -7.62 -3.49 3.75
C CYS A 62 -7.31 -2.27 2.85
N ALA A 63 -6.04 -2.03 2.54
CA ALA A 63 -5.63 -0.97 1.63
C ALA A 63 -6.14 -1.24 0.21
N VAL A 64 -5.96 -2.46 -0.30
CA VAL A 64 -6.49 -2.90 -1.61
C VAL A 64 -8.00 -2.66 -1.67
N ALA A 65 -8.77 -3.13 -0.69
CA ALA A 65 -10.22 -2.93 -0.62
C ALA A 65 -10.61 -1.44 -0.76
N SER A 66 -9.96 -0.59 0.05
CA SER A 66 -10.25 0.84 0.12
C SER A 66 -9.92 1.54 -1.20
N LEU A 67 -8.76 1.21 -1.79
CA LEU A 67 -8.27 1.83 -3.02
C LEU A 67 -9.03 1.38 -4.26
N THR A 68 -9.56 0.14 -4.25
CA THR A 68 -10.53 -0.34 -5.25
C THR A 68 -11.75 0.56 -5.26
N VAL A 69 -12.41 0.77 -4.10
CA VAL A 69 -13.63 1.61 -4.04
C VAL A 69 -13.35 3.07 -4.44
N LEU A 70 -12.16 3.59 -4.12
CA LEU A 70 -11.75 4.94 -4.51
C LEU A 70 -11.36 5.06 -6.00
N ASN A 71 -11.34 3.95 -6.74
CA ASN A 71 -10.92 3.84 -8.13
C ASN A 71 -9.54 4.51 -8.36
N ARG A 72 -8.53 4.04 -7.63
CA ARG A 72 -7.13 4.53 -7.69
C ARG A 72 -6.20 3.44 -8.20
N GLU A 73 -6.29 3.12 -9.49
CA GLU A 73 -5.58 1.99 -10.11
C GLU A 73 -4.07 1.92 -9.80
N HIS A 74 -3.36 3.05 -9.87
CA HIS A 74 -1.92 3.08 -9.54
C HIS A 74 -1.62 2.69 -8.09
N GLU A 75 -2.48 3.10 -7.16
CA GLU A 75 -2.35 2.77 -5.74
C GLU A 75 -2.80 1.32 -5.48
N VAL A 76 -3.87 0.86 -6.14
CA VAL A 76 -4.31 -0.54 -6.13
C VAL A 76 -3.15 -1.44 -6.57
N HIS A 77 -2.50 -1.11 -7.69
CA HIS A 77 -1.33 -1.84 -8.18
C HIS A 77 -0.24 -1.92 -7.10
N ALA A 78 0.16 -0.79 -6.52
CA ALA A 78 1.20 -0.75 -5.52
C ALA A 78 0.86 -1.60 -4.28
N HIS A 79 -0.38 -1.52 -3.80
CA HIS A 79 -0.82 -2.25 -2.62
C HIS A 79 -1.12 -3.74 -2.87
N ILE A 80 -1.45 -4.14 -4.10
CA ILE A 80 -1.47 -5.56 -4.48
C ILE A 80 -0.07 -6.16 -4.37
N HIS A 81 0.95 -5.51 -4.93
CA HIS A 81 2.35 -5.98 -4.78
C HIS A 81 2.78 -6.03 -3.32
N ALA A 82 2.44 -5.02 -2.54
CA ALA A 82 2.72 -5.01 -1.11
C ALA A 82 2.05 -6.17 -0.38
N ALA A 83 0.77 -6.44 -0.65
CA ALA A 83 0.03 -7.57 -0.07
C ALA A 83 0.71 -8.90 -0.39
N LEU A 84 1.12 -9.11 -1.64
CA LEU A 84 1.82 -10.33 -2.07
C LEU A 84 3.18 -10.48 -1.36
N ASN A 85 3.93 -9.39 -1.21
CA ASN A 85 5.24 -9.39 -0.52
C ASN A 85 5.14 -9.79 0.96
N VAL A 86 3.98 -9.58 1.59
CA VAL A 86 3.72 -9.95 2.99
C VAL A 86 2.85 -11.21 3.13
N GLY A 87 2.74 -12.01 2.07
CA GLY A 87 2.16 -13.36 2.11
C GLY A 87 0.65 -13.44 1.83
N ALA A 88 0.05 -12.40 1.24
CA ALA A 88 -1.25 -12.56 0.60
C ALA A 88 -1.12 -13.41 -0.66
N THR A 89 -2.13 -14.24 -0.93
CA THR A 89 -2.27 -14.97 -2.18
C THR A 89 -3.01 -14.12 -3.20
N ARG A 90 -2.86 -14.44 -4.49
CA ARG A 90 -3.64 -13.80 -5.56
C ARG A 90 -5.14 -14.02 -5.36
N GLN A 91 -5.54 -15.18 -4.83
CA GLN A 91 -6.92 -15.50 -4.51
C GLN A 91 -7.47 -14.61 -3.41
N GLU A 92 -6.73 -14.39 -2.32
CA GLU A 92 -7.16 -13.48 -1.25
C GLU A 92 -7.28 -12.03 -1.73
N VAL A 93 -6.35 -11.57 -2.56
CA VAL A 93 -6.43 -10.24 -3.19
C VAL A 93 -7.67 -10.12 -4.06
N ALA A 94 -7.90 -11.09 -4.95
CA ALA A 94 -9.06 -11.11 -5.83
C ALA A 94 -10.38 -11.16 -5.04
N GLU A 95 -10.45 -11.97 -3.98
CA GLU A 95 -11.63 -12.09 -3.12
C GLU A 95 -12.00 -10.76 -2.47
N VAL A 96 -10.99 -10.05 -1.94
CA VAL A 96 -11.19 -8.72 -1.35
C VAL A 96 -11.67 -7.72 -2.41
N ILE A 97 -11.14 -7.76 -3.63
CA ILE A 97 -11.60 -6.93 -4.75
C ILE A 97 -13.05 -7.27 -5.13
N PHE A 98 -13.41 -8.54 -5.27
CA PHE A 98 -14.78 -8.97 -5.58
C PHE A 98 -15.78 -8.51 -4.54
N GLN A 99 -15.44 -8.59 -3.25
CA GLN A 99 -16.31 -8.12 -2.16
C GLN A 99 -16.68 -6.63 -2.32
N GLN A 100 -15.84 -5.82 -2.98
CA GLN A 100 -16.09 -4.40 -3.19
C GLN A 100 -17.28 -4.10 -4.10
N VAL A 101 -17.85 -5.10 -4.80
CA VAL A 101 -19.12 -4.95 -5.52
C VAL A 101 -20.22 -4.41 -4.60
N THR A 102 -20.18 -4.76 -3.31
CA THR A 102 -21.17 -4.34 -2.31
C THR A 102 -21.05 -2.86 -1.94
N TYR A 103 -19.84 -2.29 -2.00
CA TYR A 103 -19.54 -0.95 -1.47
C TYR A 103 -19.31 0.09 -2.58
N GLY A 104 -18.68 -0.30 -3.68
CA GLY A 104 -18.36 0.57 -4.82
C GLY A 104 -19.04 0.19 -6.13
N GLY A 105 -19.79 -0.92 -6.17
CA GLY A 105 -20.45 -1.43 -7.37
C GLY A 105 -19.52 -2.21 -8.31
N MET A 106 -20.10 -2.82 -9.34
CA MET A 106 -19.34 -3.65 -10.29
C MET A 106 -18.25 -2.90 -11.08
N PRO A 107 -18.41 -1.62 -11.49
CA PRO A 107 -17.39 -0.93 -12.29
C PRO A 107 -16.01 -0.88 -11.62
N VAL A 108 -15.95 -0.54 -10.32
CA VAL A 108 -14.65 -0.46 -9.62
C VAL A 108 -13.99 -1.83 -9.44
N VAL A 109 -14.79 -2.89 -9.34
CA VAL A 109 -14.29 -4.28 -9.28
C VAL A 109 -13.65 -4.66 -10.61
N VAL A 110 -14.32 -4.36 -11.73
CA VAL A 110 -13.80 -4.67 -13.07
C VAL A 110 -12.49 -3.93 -13.32
N GLU A 111 -12.40 -2.65 -12.98
CA GLU A 111 -11.17 -1.88 -13.17
C GLU A 111 -10.04 -2.40 -12.27
N ALA A 112 -10.30 -2.67 -10.98
CA ALA A 112 -9.29 -3.20 -10.08
C ALA A 112 -8.77 -4.59 -10.47
N LEU A 113 -9.59 -5.45 -11.09
CA LEU A 113 -9.17 -6.78 -11.55
C LEU A 113 -8.30 -6.75 -12.82
N ARG A 114 -8.25 -5.62 -13.54
CA ARG A 114 -7.37 -5.44 -14.72
C ARG A 114 -5.92 -5.13 -14.33
N VAL A 115 -5.70 -4.70 -13.09
CA VAL A 115 -4.41 -4.30 -12.52
C VAL A 115 -3.54 -5.52 -12.19
#